data_AF-A0A6P5BRY9-F1
#
_entry.id   AF-A0A6P5BRY9-F1
#
_cell.length_a   1.000
_cell.length_b   1.000
_cell.length_c   1.000
_cell.angle_alpha   90.00
_cell.angle_beta   90.00
_cell.angle_gamma   90.00
#
_symmetry.space_group_name_H-M   'P 1'
#
loop_
_entity.id
_entity.type
_entity.pdbx_description
1 polymer ?
#
loop_
_entity_poly.entity_id
_entity_poly.type
_entity_poly.pdbx_seq_one_letter_code
_entity_poly.pdbx_strand_id
1 'polypeptide(L)'
;MPEVVDTCSLASPASVCQTKHLHLRCSIDFTRRVLSGTAALTIQSQEDNLRSLILDTKDLTIEKVVINGQEVKYTLGERQSYKGSPIEISLPIALCKFRSH
;
A
#
# COMPACT_ATOMS: atom_id res chain seq x y z
N MET A 1 -8.36 -8.14 -24.07
CA MET A 1 -9.37 -7.25 -23.44
C MET A 1 -8.61 -6.06 -22.88
N PRO A 2 -9.09 -4.81 -23.04
CA PRO A 2 -8.42 -3.67 -22.43
C PRO A 2 -8.42 -3.84 -20.91
N GLU A 3 -7.33 -3.42 -20.26
CA GLU A 3 -7.26 -3.39 -18.80
C GLU A 3 -8.36 -2.46 -18.28
N VAL A 4 -9.22 -3.00 -17.40
CA VAL A 4 -10.24 -2.20 -16.74
C VAL A 4 -9.55 -1.36 -15.67
N VAL A 5 -9.48 -0.04 -15.91
CA VAL A 5 -8.87 0.91 -14.98
C VAL A 5 -9.91 1.33 -13.95
N ASP A 6 -9.59 1.18 -12.66
CA ASP A 6 -10.38 1.73 -11.57
C ASP A 6 -10.13 3.24 -11.47
N THR A 7 -11.12 4.05 -11.85
CA THR A 7 -11.01 5.51 -11.86
C THR A 7 -11.11 6.14 -10.47
N CYS A 8 -11.42 5.37 -9.43
CA CYS A 8 -11.56 5.84 -8.05
C CYS A 8 -10.33 5.55 -7.18
N SER A 9 -9.48 4.61 -7.57
CA SER A 9 -8.24 4.27 -6.85
C SER A 9 -7.02 4.98 -7.43
N LEU A 10 -6.04 5.25 -6.56
CA LEU A 10 -4.68 5.68 -6.92
C LEU A 10 -3.65 4.57 -6.68
N ALA A 11 -4.06 3.44 -6.11
CA ALA A 11 -3.19 2.32 -5.81
C ALA A 11 -2.71 1.60 -7.07
N SER A 12 -1.64 0.80 -6.92
CA SER A 12 -1.21 -0.11 -7.96
C SER A 12 -2.35 -1.07 -8.31
N PRO A 13 -2.71 -1.22 -9.60
CA PRO A 13 -3.85 -2.04 -10.00
C PRO A 13 -3.59 -3.53 -9.74
N ALA A 14 -4.67 -4.31 -9.76
CA ALA A 14 -4.61 -5.75 -9.54
C ALA A 14 -3.80 -6.52 -10.61
N SER A 15 -3.50 -5.91 -11.75
CA SER A 15 -2.58 -6.43 -12.78
C SER A 15 -1.10 -6.31 -12.38
N VAL A 16 -0.76 -5.43 -11.45
CA VAL A 16 0.60 -5.20 -10.94
C VAL A 16 0.85 -5.98 -9.64
N CYS A 17 -0.02 -5.81 -8.64
CA CYS A 17 0.09 -6.51 -7.36
C CYS A 17 -1.27 -6.66 -6.68
N GLN A 18 -1.39 -7.63 -5.78
CA GLN A 18 -2.63 -7.91 -5.06
C GLN A 18 -2.38 -8.13 -3.58
N THR A 19 -3.11 -7.42 -2.73
CA THR A 19 -3.16 -7.70 -1.29
C THR A 19 -3.93 -9.00 -1.05
N LYS A 20 -3.32 -9.95 -0.36
CA LYS A 20 -3.91 -11.25 -0.01
C LYS A 20 -4.39 -11.33 1.42
N HIS A 21 -3.81 -10.54 2.31
CA HIS A 21 -4.16 -10.52 3.72
C HIS A 21 -3.85 -9.17 4.36
N LEU A 22 -4.63 -8.80 5.37
CA LEU A 22 -4.42 -7.65 6.23
C LEU A 22 -4.45 -8.10 7.68
N HIS A 23 -3.38 -7.83 8.42
CA HIS A 23 -3.36 -7.91 9.87
C HIS A 23 -3.33 -6.49 10.45
N LEU A 24 -4.47 -6.08 11.02
CA LEU A 24 -4.64 -4.76 11.64
C LEU A 24 -4.54 -4.89 13.16
N ARG A 25 -3.59 -4.16 13.75
CA ARG A 25 -3.49 -3.97 15.20
C ARG A 25 -3.56 -2.49 15.50
N CYS A 26 -4.68 -2.04 16.06
CA CYS A 26 -4.89 -0.64 16.38
C CYS A 26 -5.43 -0.45 17.80
N SER A 27 -5.19 0.74 18.35
CA SER A 27 -5.78 1.26 19.58
C SER A 27 -6.73 2.39 19.22
N ILE A 28 -7.86 2.44 19.92
CA ILE A 28 -8.91 3.44 19.72
C ILE A 28 -8.74 4.53 20.78
N ASP A 29 -8.60 5.78 20.34
CA ASP A 29 -8.60 6.95 21.21
C ASP A 29 -9.85 7.78 20.92
N PHE A 30 -10.84 7.70 21.83
CA PHE A 30 -12.10 8.43 21.70
C PHE A 30 -11.96 9.93 21.96
N THR A 31 -11.00 10.34 22.79
CA THR A 31 -10.76 11.76 23.12
C THR A 31 -10.20 12.48 21.91
N ARG A 32 -9.20 11.88 21.25
CA ARG A 32 -8.58 12.41 20.04
C ARG A 32 -9.34 12.05 18.77
N ARG A 33 -10.29 11.11 18.85
CA ARG A 33 -11.06 10.54 17.72
C ARG A 33 -10.15 9.95 16.64
N VAL A 34 -9.13 9.18 17.07
CA VAL A 34 -8.16 8.56 16.16
C VAL A 34 -8.02 7.06 16.39
N LEU A 35 -7.71 6.35 15.31
CA LEU A 35 -7.17 4.99 15.34
C LEU A 35 -5.67 5.08 15.13
N SER A 36 -4.87 4.51 16.04
CA SER A 36 -3.42 4.47 15.93
C SER A 36 -2.92 3.03 16.00
N GLY A 37 -1.93 2.68 15.18
CA GLY A 37 -1.38 1.33 15.17
C GLY A 37 -0.77 0.93 13.83
N THR A 38 -0.78 -0.36 13.55
CA THR A 38 -0.09 -0.97 12.42
C THR A 38 -1.04 -1.76 11.53
N ALA A 39 -0.91 -1.56 10.21
CA ALA A 39 -1.51 -2.41 9.19
C ALA A 39 -0.41 -3.21 8.48
N ALA A 40 -0.38 -4.52 8.68
CA ALA A 40 0.54 -5.41 7.98
C ALA A 40 -0.16 -6.05 6.78
N LEU A 41 0.26 -5.69 5.57
CA LEU A 41 -0.29 -6.19 4.32
C LEU A 41 0.58 -7.32 3.77
N THR A 42 -0.04 -8.45 3.43
CA THR A 42 0.60 -9.49 2.62
C THR A 42 0.29 -9.20 1.16
N ILE A 43 1.32 -8.90 0.37
CA ILE A 43 1.18 -8.48 -1.03
C ILE A 43 1.82 -9.52 -1.94
N GLN A 44 1.11 -9.83 -3.03
CA GLN A 44 1.56 -10.74 -4.07
C GLN A 44 1.79 -9.98 -5.38
N SER A 45 3.01 -10.03 -5.92
CA SER A 45 3.33 -9.45 -7.22
C SER A 45 2.69 -10.25 -8.36
N GLN A 46 2.18 -9.53 -9.36
CA GLN A 46 1.68 -10.08 -10.62
C GLN A 46 2.65 -9.84 -11.79
N GLU A 47 3.75 -9.14 -11.53
CA GLU A 47 4.81 -8.80 -12.47
C GLU A 47 6.18 -9.22 -11.95
N ASP A 48 7.11 -9.44 -12.88
CA ASP A 48 8.51 -9.69 -12.54
C ASP A 48 9.25 -8.36 -12.32
N ASN A 49 10.19 -8.35 -11.37
CA ASN A 49 11.02 -7.19 -11.03
C ASN A 49 10.21 -5.97 -10.55
N LEU A 50 9.15 -6.19 -9.76
CA LEU A 50 8.41 -5.11 -9.09
C LEU A 50 9.28 -4.45 -8.03
N ARG A 51 9.50 -3.13 -8.11
CA ARG A 51 10.41 -2.37 -7.22
C ARG A 51 9.72 -1.31 -6.37
N SER A 52 8.52 -0.90 -6.73
CA SER A 52 7.68 -0.05 -5.91
C SER A 52 6.22 -0.44 -6.09
N LEU A 53 5.39 -0.04 -5.14
CA LEU A 53 3.94 -0.17 -5.23
C LEU A 53 3.29 1.06 -4.62
N ILE A 54 2.05 1.34 -5.04
CA ILE A 54 1.27 2.48 -4.58
C ILE A 54 0.06 1.96 -3.81
N LEU A 55 -0.26 2.59 -2.67
CA LEU A 55 -1.49 2.37 -1.91
C LEU A 55 -2.31 3.67 -1.82
N ASP A 56 -3.62 3.52 -1.65
CA ASP A 56 -4.50 4.64 -1.33
C ASP A 56 -4.33 5.06 0.13
N THR A 57 -4.24 6.38 0.36
CA THR A 57 -4.30 6.95 1.71
C THR A 57 -5.20 8.17 1.73
N LYS A 58 -5.92 8.40 2.82
CA LYS A 58 -6.71 9.60 2.99
C LYS A 58 -6.75 10.00 4.45
N ASP A 59 -6.27 11.20 4.73
CA ASP A 59 -6.23 11.77 6.09
C ASP A 59 -5.48 10.86 7.08
N LEU A 60 -4.44 10.16 6.60
CA LEU A 60 -3.57 9.29 7.39
C LEU A 60 -2.23 9.97 7.69
N THR A 61 -1.78 9.86 8.93
CA THR A 61 -0.39 10.17 9.31
C THR A 61 0.41 8.88 9.29
N ILE A 62 1.43 8.81 8.44
CA ILE A 62 2.31 7.65 8.33
C ILE A 62 3.57 7.93 9.13
N GLU A 63 3.84 7.10 10.15
CA GLU A 63 5.06 7.21 10.94
C GLU A 63 6.24 6.53 10.26
N LYS A 64 6.01 5.32 9.72
CA LYS A 64 7.01 4.55 8.98
C LYS A 64 6.40 3.40 8.21
N VAL A 65 7.18 2.86 7.27
CA VAL A 65 6.89 1.61 6.56
C VAL A 65 8.03 0.64 6.84
N VAL A 66 7.71 -0.60 7.20
CA VAL A 66 8.70 -1.64 7.53
C VAL A 66 8.52 -2.85 6.63
N ILE A 67 9.61 -3.28 5.98
CA ILE A 67 9.66 -4.49 5.15
C ILE A 67 10.89 -5.30 5.59
N ASN A 68 10.73 -6.59 5.84
CA ASN A 68 11.79 -7.48 6.32
C ASN A 68 12.53 -6.94 7.58
N GLY A 69 11.78 -6.29 8.47
CA GLY A 69 12.33 -5.70 9.70
C GLY A 69 13.11 -4.40 9.51
N GLN A 70 13.21 -3.87 8.29
CA GLN A 70 13.91 -2.63 7.97
C GLN A 70 12.92 -1.53 7.57
N GLU A 71 13.21 -0.31 8.01
CA GLU A 71 12.45 0.86 7.57
C GLU A 71 12.77 1.17 6.11
N VAL A 72 11.73 1.34 5.30
CA VAL A 72 11.85 1.61 3.87
C VAL A 72 11.34 3.00 3.53
N LYS A 73 11.88 3.56 2.45
CA LYS A 73 11.44 4.86 1.96
C LYS A 73 10.05 4.77 1.36
N TYR A 74 9.26 5.80 1.64
CA TYR A 74 7.98 6.03 0.98
C TYR A 74 7.84 7.52 0.64
N THR A 75 7.01 7.81 -0.34
CA THR A 75 6.67 9.17 -0.75
C THR A 75 5.15 9.31 -0.72
N LEU A 76 4.65 10.37 -0.07
CA LEU A 76 3.25 10.76 -0.17
C LEU A 76 3.10 11.74 -1.33
N GLY A 77 2.26 11.39 -2.30
CA GLY A 77 1.92 12.26 -3.42
C GLY A 77 0.90 13.33 -3.04
N GLU A 78 0.65 14.24 -3.99
CA GLU A 78 -0.32 15.31 -3.81
C GLU A 78 -1.74 14.78 -3.57
N ARG A 79 -2.52 15.52 -2.77
CA ARG A 79 -3.90 15.17 -2.48
C ARG A 79 -4.80 15.43 -3.69
N GLN A 80 -5.50 14.40 -4.14
CA GLN A 80 -6.43 14.43 -5.27
C GLN A 80 -7.89 14.42 -4.78
N SER A 81 -8.37 15.56 -4.30
CA SER A 81 -9.78 15.76 -3.92
C SER A 81 -10.31 14.63 -3.00
N TYR A 82 -11.36 13.92 -3.43
CA TYR A 82 -12.00 12.85 -2.67
C TYR A 82 -11.16 11.57 -2.58
N LYS A 83 -10.21 11.35 -3.49
CA LYS A 83 -9.35 10.15 -3.53
C LYS A 83 -8.27 10.13 -2.46
N GLY A 84 -7.94 11.30 -1.89
CA GLY A 84 -6.85 11.40 -0.92
C GLY A 84 -5.48 11.50 -1.61
N SER A 85 -4.44 10.96 -0.99
CA SER A 85 -3.06 11.01 -1.47
C SER A 85 -2.54 9.58 -1.75
N PRO A 86 -1.83 9.36 -2.86
CA PRO A 86 -1.16 8.09 -3.07
C PRO A 86 0.07 8.00 -2.16
N ILE A 87 0.33 6.82 -1.60
CA ILE A 87 1.63 6.52 -0.97
C ILE A 87 2.40 5.55 -1.87
N GLU A 88 3.55 5.99 -2.38
CA GLU A 88 4.48 5.12 -3.10
C GLU A 88 5.49 4.54 -2.12
N ILE A 89 5.62 3.22 -2.07
CA ILE A 89 6.54 2.49 -1.20
C ILE A 89 7.64 1.85 -2.05
N SER A 90 8.90 2.16 -1.73
CA SER A 90 10.06 1.52 -2.37
C SER A 90 10.35 0.16 -1.74
N LEU A 91 10.41 -0.89 -2.55
CA LEU A 91 10.74 -2.24 -2.11
C LEU A 91 12.26 -2.40 -2.01
N PRO A 92 12.79 -2.94 -0.89
CA PRO A 92 14.23 -3.09 -0.70
C PRO A 92 14.82 -4.19 -1.61
N ILE A 93 13.97 -5.13 -2.04
CA ILE A 93 14.32 -6.22 -2.96
C ILE A 93 13.20 -6.30 -4.00
N ALA A 94 13.58 -6.44 -5.27
CA ALA A 94 12.60 -6.58 -6.34
C ALA A 94 11.82 -7.90 -6.20
N LEU A 95 10.49 -7.84 -6.31
CA LEU A 95 9.64 -9.02 -6.24
C LEU A 95 9.46 -9.65 -7.62
N CYS A 96 9.46 -10.98 -7.67
CA CYS A 96 9.10 -11.75 -8.86
C CYS A 96 7.60 -12.01 -8.90
N LYS A 97 7.08 -12.26 -10.10
CA LYS A 97 5.69 -12.65 -10.28
C LYS A 97 5.41 -13.93 -9.51
N PHE A 98 4.37 -13.93 -8.70
CA PHE A 98 3.94 -15.15 -8.03
C PHE A 98 3.42 -16.15 -9.06
N ARG A 99 3.92 -17.38 -8.98
CA ARG A 99 3.49 -18.50 -9.81
C ARG A 99 2.83 -19.52 -8.90
N SER A 100 1.53 -19.75 -9.07
CA SER A 100 0.86 -20.90 -8.46
C SER A 100 1.29 -22.15 -9.24
N HIS A 101 1.73 -23.18 -8.51
CA HIS A 101 1.88 -24.53 -9.07
C HIS A 101 0.51 -25.19 -9.25
#